data_AF-A0A7X9DWZ9-F1
#
_entry.id   AF-A0A7X9DWZ9-F1
#
_cell.length_a   1.000
_cell.length_b   1.000
_cell.length_c   1.000
_cell.angle_alpha   90.00
_cell.angle_beta   90.00
_cell.angle_gamma   90.00
#
_symmetry.space_group_name_H-M   'P 1'
#
loop_
_entity.id
_entity.type
_entity.pdbx_description
1 polymer ?
#
loop_
_entity_poly.entity_id
_entity_poly.type
_entity_poly.pdbx_seq_one_letter_code
_entity_poly.pdbx_strand_id
1 'polypeptide(L)'
;MKLYRVVAIGVACTVLVAVSALRAAPADDELLVLGLRLADGSLCTVLVDKDGVRRAGDGLAIPRADGFWKGVMLDRKEKSTRERVFFAWPEKTPVKPPPLEEEEGCESELVQTVLFVGPDFAAVEESAGGYCEGAAHPYGSVGLKSFSIASEIRPQALSIEAAMGKPALTAFQKAADGAHGGKAKREEDCLRAAGPEAFGLVRIQGRWVVRGALGYLYEACRGNHEYFSVPLDAPAKVTGQTPLKVPFEKLSKEHPDLMDAVFSPSGRLLVLLSKKGIEVLQDGKKAGSLGVEGASIVMTQWALGKAASRWRQDITQLLAK
;
A
#
# COMPACT_ATOMS: atom_id res chain seq x y z
N MET A 1 -42.26 60.36 17.91
CA MET A 1 -41.26 59.50 17.25
C MET A 1 -41.08 58.24 18.06
N LYS A 2 -41.31 57.07 17.45
CA LYS A 2 -41.33 55.75 18.09
C LYS A 2 -39.90 55.28 18.41
N LEU A 3 -39.62 54.98 19.68
CA LEU A 3 -38.43 54.23 20.09
C LEU A 3 -38.73 52.72 20.01
N TYR A 4 -38.03 52.02 19.13
CA TYR A 4 -38.04 50.55 19.09
C TYR A 4 -36.94 50.02 20.01
N ARG A 5 -37.33 49.25 21.04
CA ARG A 5 -36.42 48.39 21.81
C ARG A 5 -36.18 47.11 21.01
N VAL A 6 -34.93 46.88 20.62
CA VAL A 6 -34.47 45.60 20.08
C VAL A 6 -34.02 44.73 21.26
N VAL A 7 -34.69 43.60 21.47
CA VAL A 7 -34.27 42.55 22.41
C VAL A 7 -33.43 41.56 21.63
N ALA A 8 -32.14 41.47 21.94
CA ALA A 8 -31.25 40.45 21.40
C ALA A 8 -31.33 39.19 22.28
N ILE A 9 -31.85 38.10 21.71
CA ILE A 9 -31.82 36.77 22.33
C ILE A 9 -30.56 36.07 21.84
N GLY A 10 -29.55 35.96 22.71
CA GLY A 10 -28.37 35.14 22.46
C GLY A 10 -28.68 33.67 22.73
N VAL A 11 -28.70 32.84 21.68
CA VAL A 11 -28.76 31.38 21.80
C VAL A 11 -27.33 30.86 21.80
N ALA A 12 -26.84 30.44 22.97
CA ALA A 12 -25.58 29.71 23.10
C ALA A 12 -25.79 28.27 22.59
N CYS A 13 -25.23 27.96 21.43
CA CYS A 13 -25.28 26.63 20.83
C CYS A 13 -24.06 25.82 21.30
N THR A 14 -24.23 25.03 22.36
CA THR A 14 -23.19 24.12 22.85
C THR A 14 -23.17 22.86 21.98
N VAL A 15 -22.18 22.76 21.10
CA VAL A 15 -21.93 21.53 20.31
C VAL A 15 -21.26 20.49 21.21
N LEU A 16 -22.03 19.52 21.68
CA LEU A 16 -21.52 18.31 22.32
C LEU A 16 -20.92 17.40 21.24
N VAL A 17 -19.58 17.38 21.15
CA VAL A 17 -18.86 16.36 20.37
C VAL A 17 -18.87 15.07 21.19
N ALA A 18 -19.78 14.16 20.83
CA ALA A 18 -19.77 12.79 21.36
C ALA A 18 -18.57 12.03 20.78
N VAL A 19 -17.50 11.90 21.57
CA VAL A 19 -16.42 10.96 21.28
C VAL A 19 -16.94 9.56 21.57
N SER A 20 -17.46 8.88 20.55
CA SER A 20 -17.76 7.46 20.63
C SER A 20 -16.46 6.68 20.78
N ALA A 21 -16.16 6.27 22.01
CA ALA A 21 -15.17 5.23 22.26
C ALA A 21 -15.62 3.96 21.52
N LEU A 22 -14.88 3.54 20.49
CA LEU A 22 -15.08 2.24 19.88
C LEU A 22 -14.92 1.17 20.97
N ARG A 23 -16.02 0.59 21.43
CA ARG A 23 -15.97 -0.67 22.19
C ARG A 23 -15.33 -1.71 21.27
N ALA A 24 -14.24 -2.31 21.72
CA ALA A 24 -13.61 -3.44 21.02
C ALA A 24 -14.66 -4.53 20.82
N ALA A 25 -14.89 -4.92 19.57
CA ALA A 25 -15.74 -6.06 19.24
C ALA A 25 -15.12 -7.36 19.84
N PRO A 26 -15.93 -8.39 20.15
CA PRO A 26 -15.41 -9.72 20.47
C PRO A 26 -14.45 -10.23 19.38
N ALA A 27 -13.45 -11.04 19.71
CA ALA A 27 -12.49 -11.55 18.71
C ALA A 27 -13.16 -12.39 17.60
N ASP A 28 -14.32 -13.00 17.89
CA ASP A 28 -15.14 -13.76 16.94
C ASP A 28 -15.63 -12.90 15.76
N ASP A 29 -15.58 -11.58 15.94
CA ASP A 29 -16.05 -10.58 15.00
C ASP A 29 -14.93 -9.92 14.19
N GLU A 30 -13.67 -10.33 14.36
CA GLU A 30 -12.55 -9.74 13.61
C GLU A 30 -12.06 -10.65 12.49
N LEU A 31 -11.86 -10.08 11.31
CA LEU A 31 -11.22 -10.73 10.17
C LEU A 31 -10.17 -9.78 9.59
N LEU A 32 -8.92 -10.23 9.52
CA LEU A 32 -7.89 -9.59 8.72
C LEU A 32 -7.85 -10.23 7.34
N VAL A 33 -7.97 -9.38 6.33
CA VAL A 33 -7.61 -9.67 4.95
C VAL A 33 -6.18 -9.17 4.74
N LEU A 34 -5.26 -10.12 4.72
CA LEU A 34 -3.83 -9.88 4.57
C LEU A 34 -3.42 -10.16 3.13
N GLY A 35 -2.93 -9.13 2.44
CA GLY A 35 -2.32 -9.29 1.13
C GLY A 35 -0.83 -9.50 1.24
N LEU A 36 -0.32 -10.52 0.56
CA LEU A 36 1.10 -10.85 0.50
C LEU A 36 1.62 -10.72 -0.92
N ARG A 37 2.85 -10.23 -1.04
CA ARG A 37 3.69 -10.40 -2.22
C ARG A 37 4.68 -11.52 -1.94
N LEU A 38 4.68 -12.57 -2.75
CA LEU A 38 5.56 -13.72 -2.62
C LEU A 38 6.94 -13.43 -3.21
N ALA A 39 7.90 -14.34 -2.98
CA ALA A 39 9.28 -14.17 -3.43
C ALA A 39 9.44 -14.06 -4.96
N ASP A 40 8.53 -14.65 -5.73
CA ASP A 40 8.50 -14.56 -7.20
C ASP A 40 7.81 -13.29 -7.72
N GLY A 41 7.29 -12.45 -6.82
CA GLY A 41 6.54 -11.23 -7.11
C GLY A 41 5.04 -11.43 -7.28
N SER A 42 4.55 -12.68 -7.29
CA SER A 42 3.11 -12.96 -7.34
C SER A 42 2.40 -12.51 -6.05
N LEU A 43 1.08 -12.35 -6.13
CA LEU A 43 0.26 -11.87 -5.03
C LEU A 43 -0.66 -12.97 -4.52
N CYS A 44 -0.94 -13.00 -3.23
CA CYS A 44 -1.97 -13.85 -2.66
C CYS A 44 -2.69 -13.20 -1.48
N THR A 45 -3.90 -13.69 -1.20
CA THR A 45 -4.70 -13.25 -0.06
C THR A 45 -4.69 -14.33 1.01
N VAL A 46 -4.45 -13.91 2.24
CA VAL A 46 -4.52 -14.72 3.45
C VAL A 46 -5.60 -14.14 4.36
N LEU A 47 -6.40 -15.01 4.94
CA LEU A 47 -7.41 -14.65 5.93
C LEU A 47 -6.92 -15.07 7.31
N VAL A 48 -7.01 -14.15 8.25
CA VAL A 48 -6.66 -14.37 9.65
C VAL A 48 -7.83 -13.98 10.55
N ASP A 49 -8.22 -14.88 11.43
CA ASP A 49 -9.21 -14.65 12.48
C ASP A 49 -8.90 -15.53 13.71
N LYS A 50 -9.85 -15.65 14.64
CA LYS A 50 -9.70 -16.48 15.85
C LYS A 50 -9.41 -17.95 15.56
N ASP A 51 -9.83 -18.47 14.40
CA ASP A 51 -9.67 -19.88 14.05
C ASP A 51 -8.30 -20.13 13.40
N GLY A 52 -7.47 -19.09 13.26
CA GLY A 52 -6.08 -19.16 12.83
C GLY A 52 -5.84 -18.41 11.52
N VAL A 53 -5.11 -19.05 10.62
CA VAL A 53 -4.67 -18.47 9.35
C VAL A 53 -4.88 -19.45 8.21
N ARG A 54 -5.41 -18.96 7.08
CA ARG A 54 -5.59 -19.76 5.86
C ARG A 54 -5.36 -18.93 4.61
N ARG A 55 -4.77 -19.53 3.58
CA ARG A 55 -4.73 -18.94 2.24
C ARG A 55 -6.15 -18.93 1.65
N ALA A 56 -6.57 -17.80 1.10
CA ALA A 56 -7.86 -17.68 0.43
C ALA A 56 -7.76 -17.91 -1.08
N GLY A 57 -6.64 -17.53 -1.70
CA GLY A 57 -6.37 -17.77 -3.11
C GLY A 57 -5.32 -16.83 -3.68
N ASP A 58 -5.15 -16.89 -5.00
CA ASP A 58 -4.19 -16.09 -5.75
C ASP A 58 -4.75 -14.71 -6.10
N GLY A 59 -3.87 -13.71 -6.07
CA GLY A 59 -4.23 -12.30 -6.15
C GLY A 59 -4.67 -11.71 -4.80
N LEU A 60 -4.99 -10.42 -4.84
CA LEU A 60 -5.44 -9.62 -3.71
C LEU A 60 -6.95 -9.45 -3.77
N ALA A 61 -7.65 -9.75 -2.68
CA ALA A 61 -9.04 -9.35 -2.47
C ALA A 61 -9.08 -7.97 -1.81
N ILE A 62 -9.21 -6.92 -2.61
CA ILE A 62 -9.10 -5.53 -2.19
C ILE A 62 -10.49 -5.03 -1.79
N PRO A 63 -10.75 -4.74 -0.49
CA PRO A 63 -12.03 -4.20 -0.07
C PRO A 63 -12.11 -2.71 -0.41
N ARG A 64 -13.16 -2.32 -1.15
CA ARG A 64 -13.44 -0.93 -1.52
C ARG A 64 -14.87 -0.54 -1.15
N ALA A 65 -15.15 0.76 -1.23
CA ALA A 65 -16.49 1.28 -0.95
C ALA A 65 -17.58 0.73 -1.89
N ASP A 66 -17.20 0.40 -3.13
CA ASP A 66 -18.07 -0.15 -4.18
C ASP A 66 -18.10 -1.69 -4.23
N GLY A 67 -17.36 -2.37 -3.35
CA GLY A 67 -17.29 -3.83 -3.27
C GLY A 67 -15.86 -4.34 -3.29
N PHE A 68 -15.71 -5.66 -3.51
CA PHE A 68 -14.39 -6.25 -3.65
C PHE A 68 -13.85 -6.10 -5.06
N TRP A 69 -12.55 -5.87 -5.13
CA TRP A 69 -11.77 -5.88 -6.36
C TRP A 69 -10.73 -7.00 -6.29
N LYS A 70 -10.45 -7.63 -7.44
CA LYS A 70 -9.34 -8.58 -7.58
C LYS A 70 -8.13 -7.83 -8.13
N GLY A 71 -7.00 -7.90 -7.42
CA GLY A 71 -5.72 -7.36 -7.86
C GLY A 71 -4.71 -8.46 -8.15
N VAL A 72 -3.98 -8.37 -9.27
CA VAL A 72 -2.98 -9.37 -9.68
C VAL A 72 -1.76 -8.70 -10.28
N MET A 73 -0.67 -9.46 -10.41
CA MET A 73 0.41 -9.10 -11.33
C MET A 73 0.11 -9.71 -12.70
N LEU A 74 0.14 -8.90 -13.75
CA LEU A 74 0.07 -9.36 -15.12
C LEU A 74 1.48 -9.45 -15.69
N ASP A 75 1.86 -10.64 -16.15
CA ASP A 75 3.04 -10.86 -16.97
C ASP A 75 2.62 -10.90 -18.44
N ARG A 76 3.11 -9.93 -19.22
CA ARG A 76 2.77 -9.76 -20.64
C ARG A 76 4.04 -9.63 -21.47
N LYS A 77 4.02 -10.20 -22.66
CA LYS A 77 5.08 -10.05 -23.65
C LYS A 77 4.45 -10.03 -25.03
N GLU A 78 4.81 -9.03 -25.81
CA GLU A 78 4.47 -8.93 -27.23
C GLU A 78 5.73 -8.47 -27.96
N LYS A 79 6.21 -9.27 -28.92
CA LYS A 79 7.49 -9.07 -29.61
C LYS A 79 8.64 -8.74 -28.65
N SER A 80 9.19 -7.53 -28.73
CA SER A 80 10.31 -6.98 -27.96
C SER A 80 9.88 -6.20 -26.71
N THR A 81 8.58 -6.08 -26.45
CA THR A 81 8.04 -5.39 -25.27
C THR A 81 7.61 -6.41 -24.21
N ARG A 82 8.06 -6.20 -22.97
CA ARG A 82 7.71 -7.02 -21.81
C ARG A 82 7.21 -6.15 -20.66
N GLU A 83 6.16 -6.61 -20.00
CA GLU A 83 5.59 -5.94 -18.84
C GLU A 83 5.23 -6.90 -17.73
N ARG A 84 5.61 -6.53 -16.50
CA ARG A 84 5.08 -7.08 -15.26
C ARG A 84 4.42 -5.95 -14.48
N VAL A 85 3.09 -5.84 -14.52
CA VAL A 85 2.35 -4.68 -13.96
C VAL A 85 1.24 -5.10 -13.02
N PHE A 86 0.97 -4.28 -12.01
CA PHE A 86 -0.19 -4.48 -11.14
C PHE A 86 -1.48 -4.06 -11.87
N PHE A 87 -2.49 -4.92 -11.82
CA PHE A 87 -3.78 -4.68 -12.46
C PHE A 87 -4.91 -5.09 -11.52
N ALA A 88 -6.00 -4.32 -11.51
CA ALA A 88 -7.15 -4.60 -10.66
C ALA A 88 -8.48 -4.35 -11.36
N TRP A 89 -9.50 -5.11 -10.98
CA TRP A 89 -10.86 -4.95 -11.50
C TRP A 89 -11.92 -5.29 -10.43
N PRO A 90 -13.11 -4.69 -10.52
CA PRO A 90 -14.20 -5.02 -9.61
C PRO A 90 -14.69 -6.44 -9.86
N GLU A 91 -15.01 -7.18 -8.79
CA GLU A 91 -15.51 -8.56 -8.86
C GLU A 91 -16.64 -8.75 -9.87
N LYS A 92 -17.58 -7.80 -9.87
CA LYS A 92 -18.82 -7.86 -10.63
C LYS A 92 -18.66 -7.51 -12.10
N THR A 93 -17.54 -6.87 -12.47
CA THR A 93 -17.29 -6.41 -13.83
C THR A 93 -15.85 -6.73 -14.22
N PRO A 94 -15.51 -8.01 -14.50
CA PRO A 94 -14.19 -8.38 -14.97
C PRO A 94 -13.82 -7.59 -16.23
N VAL A 95 -12.68 -6.91 -16.18
CA VAL A 95 -12.15 -6.12 -17.29
C VAL A 95 -10.99 -6.88 -17.90
N LYS A 96 -10.99 -7.03 -19.22
CA LYS A 96 -9.81 -7.52 -19.93
C LYS A 96 -8.77 -6.41 -19.95
N PRO A 97 -7.49 -6.69 -19.63
CA PRO A 97 -6.45 -5.69 -19.76
C PRO A 97 -6.38 -5.21 -21.23
N PRO A 98 -6.12 -3.93 -21.49
CA PRO A 98 -5.89 -3.43 -22.84
C PRO A 98 -4.68 -4.16 -23.48
N PRO A 99 -4.59 -4.17 -24.81
CA PRO A 99 -3.40 -4.66 -25.51
C PRO A 99 -2.13 -4.00 -25.01
N LEU A 100 -1.00 -4.68 -25.19
CA LEU A 100 0.31 -4.11 -24.92
C LEU A 100 0.60 -3.07 -26.00
N GLU A 101 0.91 -1.83 -25.59
CA GLU A 101 1.33 -0.80 -26.53
C GLU A 101 2.77 -1.10 -26.96
N GLU A 102 2.98 -1.17 -28.27
CA GLU A 102 4.28 -1.39 -28.89
C GLU A 102 4.78 -0.09 -29.50
N GLU A 103 6.10 0.08 -29.49
CA GLU A 103 6.77 1.10 -30.28
C GLU A 103 7.68 0.40 -31.30
N GLU A 104 7.45 0.68 -32.58
CA GLU A 104 8.19 0.02 -33.66
C GLU A 104 9.68 0.40 -33.60
N GLY A 105 10.56 -0.60 -33.71
CA GLY A 105 12.00 -0.41 -33.58
C GLY A 105 12.50 -0.24 -32.15
N CYS A 106 11.65 -0.42 -31.14
CA CYS A 106 12.04 -0.36 -29.73
C CYS A 106 11.88 -1.70 -29.01
N GLU A 107 12.83 -2.00 -28.14
CA GLU A 107 12.72 -3.02 -27.09
C GLU A 107 12.48 -2.33 -25.76
N SER A 108 11.54 -2.82 -24.96
CA SER A 108 11.17 -2.18 -23.71
C SER A 108 10.75 -3.18 -22.64
N GLU A 109 11.22 -3.00 -21.42
CA GLU A 109 10.78 -3.74 -20.24
C GLU A 109 10.25 -2.77 -19.19
N LEU A 110 9.12 -3.11 -18.57
CA LEU A 110 8.55 -2.41 -17.43
C LEU A 110 8.18 -3.43 -16.35
N VAL A 111 8.71 -3.26 -15.15
CA VAL A 111 8.49 -4.14 -14.00
C VAL A 111 8.02 -3.30 -12.83
N GLN A 112 6.86 -3.66 -12.30
CA GLN A 112 6.32 -3.11 -11.06
C GLN A 112 6.45 -4.12 -9.92
N THR A 113 6.94 -3.63 -8.79
CA THR A 113 7.01 -4.35 -7.53
C THR A 113 6.00 -3.72 -6.57
N VAL A 114 4.92 -4.43 -6.25
CA VAL A 114 3.87 -3.92 -5.36
C VAL A 114 4.43 -3.73 -3.95
N LEU A 115 4.29 -2.52 -3.40
CA LEU A 115 4.75 -2.13 -2.07
C LEU A 115 3.59 -1.97 -1.08
N PHE A 116 2.44 -1.49 -1.57
CA PHE A 116 1.24 -1.26 -0.78
C PHE A 116 -0.01 -1.32 -1.65
N VAL A 117 -1.09 -1.84 -1.09
CA VAL A 117 -2.44 -1.79 -1.67
C VAL A 117 -3.42 -1.47 -0.53
N GLY A 118 -4.14 -0.35 -0.67
CA GLY A 118 -5.23 0.05 0.22
C GLY A 118 -6.58 0.02 -0.51
N PRO A 119 -7.64 0.59 0.09
CA PRO A 119 -8.95 0.68 -0.55
C PRO A 119 -8.99 1.60 -1.77
N ASP A 120 -8.17 2.67 -1.77
CA ASP A 120 -8.29 3.74 -2.77
C ASP A 120 -7.13 3.79 -3.77
N PHE A 121 -5.92 3.40 -3.36
CA PHE A 121 -4.73 3.45 -4.19
C PHE A 121 -3.76 2.29 -3.90
N ALA A 122 -2.87 2.04 -4.86
CA ALA A 122 -1.73 1.15 -4.73
C ALA A 122 -0.43 1.94 -4.88
N ALA A 123 0.64 1.46 -4.26
CA ALA A 123 2.00 1.96 -4.46
C ALA A 123 2.90 0.84 -4.96
N VAL A 124 3.72 1.17 -5.95
CA VAL A 124 4.70 0.28 -6.57
C VAL A 124 6.07 0.94 -6.62
N GLU A 125 7.11 0.13 -6.58
CA GLU A 125 8.38 0.49 -7.19
C GLU A 125 8.30 0.10 -8.67
N GLU A 126 8.63 1.03 -9.55
CA GLU A 126 8.58 0.86 -10.99
C GLU A 126 10.01 0.93 -11.52
N SER A 127 10.41 -0.10 -12.26
CA SER A 127 11.62 -0.12 -13.06
C SER A 127 11.22 -0.23 -14.53
N ALA A 128 11.72 0.67 -15.37
CA ALA A 128 11.52 0.61 -16.80
C ALA A 128 12.85 0.79 -17.52
N GLY A 129 13.01 0.16 -18.67
CA GLY A 129 14.20 0.31 -19.49
C GLY A 129 14.01 -0.25 -20.88
N GLY A 130 14.96 0.02 -21.77
CA GLY A 130 14.83 -0.38 -23.16
C GLY A 130 15.86 0.28 -24.08
N TYR A 131 15.72 -0.02 -25.36
CA TYR A 131 16.55 0.55 -26.43
C TYR A 131 15.72 0.71 -27.69
N CYS A 132 15.88 1.83 -28.39
CA CYS A 132 15.27 2.05 -29.69
C CYS A 132 16.36 2.12 -30.75
N GLU A 133 16.10 1.57 -31.93
CA GLU A 133 17.03 1.62 -33.05
C GLU A 133 17.41 3.07 -33.38
N GLY A 134 18.71 3.33 -33.50
CA GLY A 134 19.23 4.68 -33.74
C GLY A 134 19.36 5.57 -32.49
N ALA A 135 18.92 5.11 -31.31
CA ALA A 135 19.17 5.83 -30.07
C ALA A 135 20.67 5.78 -29.70
N ALA A 136 21.19 6.90 -29.17
CA ALA A 136 22.59 7.01 -28.75
C ALA A 136 22.94 6.09 -27.56
N HIS A 137 21.96 5.78 -26.72
CA HIS A 137 22.11 4.89 -25.57
C HIS A 137 20.75 4.30 -25.14
N PRO A 138 20.74 3.19 -24.38
CA PRO A 138 19.52 2.68 -23.74
C PRO A 138 18.85 3.69 -22.79
N TYR A 139 17.58 3.46 -22.50
CA TYR A 139 16.86 4.15 -21.42
C TYR A 139 16.60 3.23 -20.23
N GLY A 140 16.37 3.85 -19.08
CA GLY A 140 16.32 3.23 -17.76
C GLY A 140 15.71 4.22 -16.78
N SER A 141 14.84 3.75 -15.90
CA SER A 141 14.27 4.56 -14.82
C SER A 141 13.85 3.64 -13.70
N VAL A 142 14.12 4.06 -12.47
CA VAL A 142 13.59 3.42 -11.27
C VAL A 142 12.96 4.49 -10.40
N GLY A 143 11.78 4.23 -9.86
CA GLY A 143 11.10 5.19 -9.01
C GLY A 143 9.93 4.61 -8.24
N LEU A 144 9.41 5.41 -7.32
CA LEU A 144 8.18 5.10 -6.61
C LEU A 144 7.00 5.74 -7.35
N LYS A 145 5.93 4.97 -7.49
CA LYS A 145 4.69 5.43 -8.11
C LYS A 145 3.51 4.97 -7.27
N SER A 146 2.63 5.91 -6.92
CA SER A 146 1.33 5.60 -6.31
C SER A 146 0.21 5.99 -7.27
N PHE A 147 -0.87 5.22 -7.35
CA PHE A 147 -1.96 5.48 -8.28
C PHE A 147 -3.29 4.94 -7.77
N SER A 148 -4.40 5.57 -8.18
CA SER A 148 -5.74 5.12 -7.83
C SER A 148 -5.99 3.71 -8.34
N ILE A 149 -6.62 2.89 -7.52
CA ILE A 149 -7.04 1.56 -7.97
C ILE A 149 -8.17 1.75 -8.96
N ALA A 150 -7.96 1.26 -10.17
CA ALA A 150 -8.90 1.31 -11.28
C ALA A 150 -8.51 0.24 -12.30
N SER A 151 -9.32 0.09 -13.36
CA SER A 151 -9.12 -0.94 -14.38
C SER A 151 -8.32 -0.44 -15.59
N GLU A 152 -7.54 0.63 -15.43
CA GLU A 152 -6.53 1.03 -16.40
C GLU A 152 -5.19 0.35 -16.12
N ILE A 153 -4.42 0.16 -17.18
CA ILE A 153 -3.01 -0.21 -17.09
C ILE A 153 -2.18 1.07 -17.10
N ARG A 154 -1.11 1.09 -16.30
CA ARG A 154 -0.21 2.25 -16.14
C ARG A 154 -0.97 3.55 -15.81
N PRO A 155 -1.85 3.55 -14.79
CA PRO A 155 -2.60 4.74 -14.42
C PRO A 155 -1.68 5.92 -14.09
N GLN A 156 -2.24 7.12 -14.18
CA GLN A 156 -1.54 8.35 -13.82
C GLN A 156 -1.12 8.28 -12.34
N ALA A 157 0.10 8.77 -12.07
CA ALA A 157 0.58 8.86 -10.70
C ALA A 157 -0.26 9.88 -9.91
N LEU A 158 -0.68 9.48 -8.71
CA LEU A 158 -1.24 10.36 -7.71
C LEU A 158 -0.14 11.21 -7.08
N SER A 159 -0.47 12.43 -6.70
CA SER A 159 0.37 13.20 -5.78
C SER A 159 0.15 12.74 -4.33
N ILE A 160 1.14 12.94 -3.47
CA ILE A 160 1.01 12.65 -2.04
C ILE A 160 -0.07 13.51 -1.38
N GLU A 161 -0.32 14.72 -1.90
CA GLU A 161 -1.42 15.57 -1.45
C GLU A 161 -2.78 14.95 -1.76
N ALA A 162 -2.95 14.39 -2.96
CA ALA A 162 -4.19 13.71 -3.33
C ALA A 162 -4.44 12.46 -2.47
N ALA A 163 -3.38 11.73 -2.10
CA ALA A 163 -3.50 10.49 -1.32
C ALA A 163 -3.65 10.73 0.19
N MET A 164 -2.97 11.73 0.76
CA MET A 164 -2.84 11.90 2.22
C MET A 164 -3.07 13.34 2.71
N GLY A 165 -3.38 14.27 1.80
CA GLY A 165 -3.68 15.67 2.10
C GLY A 165 -2.46 16.58 2.17
N LYS A 166 -2.72 17.88 2.23
CA LYS A 166 -1.72 18.96 2.23
C LYS A 166 -0.63 18.82 3.31
N PRO A 167 -0.93 18.42 4.57
CA PRO A 167 0.11 18.21 5.58
C PRO A 167 1.15 17.17 5.17
N ALA A 168 0.74 16.13 4.43
CA ALA A 168 1.66 15.11 3.94
C ALA A 168 2.60 15.65 2.86
N LEU A 169 2.09 16.50 1.96
CA LEU A 169 2.91 17.19 0.97
C LEU A 169 3.96 18.08 1.64
N THR A 170 3.59 18.85 2.66
CA THR A 170 4.54 19.69 3.39
C THR A 170 5.63 18.85 4.07
N ALA A 171 5.27 17.74 4.71
CA ALA A 171 6.23 16.82 5.32
C ALA A 171 7.17 16.18 4.27
N PHE A 172 6.62 15.80 3.11
CA PHE A 172 7.36 15.23 2.00
C PHE A 172 8.39 16.21 1.45
N GLN A 173 7.98 17.44 1.14
CA GLN A 173 8.87 18.48 0.61
C GLN A 173 10.03 18.75 1.57
N LYS A 174 9.73 18.88 2.87
CA LYS A 174 10.75 19.05 3.90
C LYS A 174 11.72 17.87 3.97
N ALA A 175 11.22 16.64 3.86
CA ALA A 175 12.05 15.44 3.85
C ALA A 175 12.92 15.35 2.58
N ALA A 176 12.36 15.69 1.42
CA ALA A 176 13.06 15.72 0.14
C ALA A 176 14.17 16.77 0.11
N ASP A 177 13.91 17.98 0.63
CA ASP A 177 14.92 19.04 0.75
C ASP A 177 16.06 18.67 1.72
N GLY A 178 15.81 17.83 2.72
CA GLY A 178 16.82 17.33 3.65
C GLY A 178 17.52 16.04 3.18
N ALA A 179 16.96 15.34 2.19
CA ALA A 179 17.52 14.10 1.67
C ALA A 179 18.87 14.35 1.00
N HIS A 180 19.74 13.34 1.01
CA HIS A 180 21.11 13.45 0.49
C HIS A 180 21.90 14.66 1.07
N GLY A 181 21.68 14.98 2.35
CA GLY A 181 22.31 16.12 3.01
C GLY A 181 21.96 17.49 2.41
N GLY A 182 20.80 17.59 1.75
CA GLY A 182 20.35 18.79 1.03
C GLY A 182 21.05 19.06 -0.30
N LYS A 183 21.86 18.09 -0.79
CA LYS A 183 22.68 18.23 -1.99
C LYS A 183 22.04 17.66 -3.27
N ALA A 184 20.87 17.02 -3.17
CA ALA A 184 20.11 16.45 -4.30
C ALA A 184 19.67 17.46 -5.40
N LYS A 185 20.22 18.68 -5.37
CA LYS A 185 20.05 19.74 -6.38
C LYS A 185 21.30 19.90 -7.26
N ARG A 186 22.37 19.13 -7.07
CA ARG A 186 23.61 19.22 -7.85
C ARG A 186 23.67 18.13 -8.90
N GLU A 187 23.94 18.54 -10.14
CA GLU A 187 24.03 17.67 -11.33
C GLU A 187 25.13 16.60 -11.18
N GLU A 188 26.21 16.92 -10.46
CA GLU A 188 27.34 16.03 -10.14
C GLU A 188 26.93 14.79 -9.32
N ASP A 189 25.86 14.89 -8.53
CA ASP A 189 25.42 13.81 -7.63
C ASP A 189 24.42 12.85 -8.31
N CYS A 190 24.09 13.07 -9.60
CA CYS A 190 23.13 12.26 -10.36
C CYS A 190 21.77 12.05 -9.68
N LEU A 191 21.32 13.01 -8.87
CA LEU A 191 20.04 12.98 -8.15
C LEU A 191 19.32 14.30 -8.37
N ARG A 192 18.01 14.25 -8.60
CA ARG A 192 17.14 15.43 -8.70
C ARG A 192 16.09 15.41 -7.60
N ALA A 193 15.63 16.60 -7.24
CA ALA A 193 14.53 16.81 -6.31
C ALA A 193 13.29 15.98 -6.67
N ALA A 194 12.72 15.32 -5.67
CA ALA A 194 11.52 14.49 -5.81
C ALA A 194 10.27 15.36 -6.06
N GLY A 195 9.51 15.00 -7.10
CA GLY A 195 8.16 15.52 -7.31
C GLY A 195 7.16 14.94 -6.30
N PRO A 196 5.99 15.57 -6.11
CA PRO A 196 4.97 15.11 -5.17
C PRO A 196 4.36 13.75 -5.56
N GLU A 197 4.56 13.27 -6.78
CA GLU A 197 4.14 11.96 -7.28
C GLU A 197 5.17 10.84 -6.97
N ALA A 198 6.41 11.19 -6.65
CA ALA A 198 7.51 10.25 -6.44
C ALA A 198 7.50 9.66 -5.02
N PHE A 199 6.35 9.09 -4.62
CA PHE A 199 6.14 8.53 -3.29
C PHE A 199 5.49 7.15 -3.33
N GLY A 200 5.68 6.41 -2.24
CA GLY A 200 5.00 5.14 -2.00
C GLY A 200 4.89 4.83 -0.52
N LEU A 201 4.01 3.90 -0.17
CA LEU A 201 3.97 3.30 1.15
C LEU A 201 4.73 1.97 1.12
N VAL A 202 5.59 1.77 2.12
CA VAL A 202 6.28 0.50 2.34
C VAL A 202 6.02 0.00 3.75
N ARG A 203 6.03 -1.32 3.90
CA ARG A 203 5.94 -1.95 5.21
C ARG A 203 7.34 -2.07 5.83
N ILE A 204 7.52 -1.54 7.04
CA ILE A 204 8.76 -1.69 7.80
C ILE A 204 8.40 -1.99 9.26
N GLN A 205 8.77 -3.17 9.73
CA GLN A 205 8.80 -3.53 11.16
C GLN A 205 7.51 -3.17 11.89
N GLY A 206 6.37 -3.58 11.34
CA GLY A 206 5.10 -3.37 12.00
C GLY A 206 4.41 -2.03 11.71
N ARG A 207 4.96 -1.18 10.85
CA ARG A 207 4.30 0.06 10.38
C ARG A 207 4.41 0.32 8.89
N TRP A 208 3.43 1.05 8.35
CA TRP A 208 3.53 1.65 7.02
C TRP A 208 4.33 2.93 7.11
N VAL A 209 5.36 3.04 6.29
CA VAL A 209 6.25 4.19 6.19
C VAL A 209 6.07 4.82 4.83
N VAL A 210 5.86 6.14 4.81
CA VAL A 210 5.87 6.92 3.58
C VAL A 210 7.32 7.08 3.14
N ARG A 211 7.63 6.65 1.92
CA ARG A 211 8.92 6.88 1.26
C ARG A 211 8.76 7.79 0.06
N GLY A 212 9.77 8.62 -0.15
CA GLY A 212 9.96 9.36 -1.40
C GLY A 212 11.19 8.86 -2.14
N ALA A 213 11.24 9.13 -3.44
CA ALA A 213 12.36 8.80 -4.30
C ALA A 213 12.95 10.06 -4.93
N LEU A 214 14.24 10.27 -4.71
CA LEU A 214 15.08 11.10 -5.57
C LEU A 214 15.46 10.26 -6.78
N GLY A 215 15.55 10.87 -7.96
CA GLY A 215 15.94 10.12 -9.15
C GLY A 215 16.35 11.02 -10.30
N TYR A 216 17.02 10.43 -11.28
CA TYR A 216 17.48 11.12 -12.48
C TYR A 216 17.11 10.33 -13.74
N LEU A 217 16.50 11.00 -14.71
CA LEU A 217 15.89 10.36 -15.89
C LEU A 217 16.64 10.66 -17.20
N TYR A 218 17.68 11.49 -17.14
CA TYR A 218 18.35 12.04 -18.32
C TYR A 218 19.83 11.66 -18.38
N GLU A 219 20.39 11.65 -19.59
CA GLU A 219 21.82 11.56 -19.87
C GLU A 219 22.55 10.39 -19.15
N ALA A 220 23.79 10.59 -18.74
CA ALA A 220 24.65 9.58 -18.13
C ALA A 220 24.17 9.12 -16.73
N CYS A 221 23.36 9.93 -16.06
CA CYS A 221 22.86 9.67 -14.71
C CYS A 221 21.52 8.92 -14.70
N ARG A 222 20.98 8.57 -15.87
CA ARG A 222 19.67 7.94 -16.02
C ARG A 222 19.59 6.62 -15.23
N GLY A 223 18.54 6.49 -14.40
CA GLY A 223 18.29 5.31 -13.58
C GLY A 223 18.86 5.38 -12.16
N ASN A 224 19.71 6.39 -11.87
CA ASN A 224 20.16 6.65 -10.50
C ASN A 224 18.99 7.14 -9.65
N HIS A 225 18.87 6.59 -8.44
CA HIS A 225 17.80 6.90 -7.50
C HIS A 225 18.26 6.69 -6.06
N GLU A 226 17.61 7.40 -5.14
CA GLU A 226 17.79 7.25 -3.71
C GLU A 226 16.43 7.38 -3.00
N TYR A 227 16.20 6.55 -1.98
CA TYR A 227 14.98 6.63 -1.17
C TYR A 227 15.21 7.41 0.12
N PHE A 228 14.24 8.24 0.48
CA PHE A 228 14.17 8.89 1.78
C PHE A 228 12.86 8.56 2.48
N SER A 229 12.87 8.61 3.81
CA SER A 229 11.66 8.43 4.62
C SER A 229 11.03 9.77 4.95
N VAL A 230 9.71 9.86 4.83
CA VAL A 230 8.97 11.05 5.26
C VAL A 230 8.56 10.84 6.72
N PRO A 231 8.87 11.77 7.64
CA PRO A 231 8.55 11.65 9.05
C PRO A 231 7.07 11.94 9.30
N LEU A 232 6.21 11.05 8.82
CA LEU A 232 4.75 11.13 8.88
C LEU A 232 4.19 9.72 9.11
N ASP A 233 3.21 9.62 10.01
CA ASP A 233 2.43 8.40 10.15
C ASP A 233 1.38 8.31 9.05
N ALA A 234 1.38 7.19 8.32
CA ALA A 234 0.38 6.94 7.29
C ALA A 234 -1.02 6.81 7.94
N PRO A 235 -2.04 7.56 7.48
CA PRO A 235 -3.36 7.55 8.10
C PRO A 235 -3.98 6.14 8.14
N ALA A 236 -4.51 5.72 9.30
CA ALA A 236 -5.14 4.41 9.44
C ALA A 236 -6.31 4.19 8.47
N LYS A 237 -7.03 5.26 8.11
CA LYS A 237 -8.10 5.22 7.09
C LYS A 237 -7.58 4.78 5.71
N VAL A 238 -6.34 5.12 5.38
CA VAL A 238 -5.68 4.72 4.13
C VAL A 238 -5.15 3.30 4.24
N THR A 239 -4.49 2.99 5.35
CA THR A 239 -3.65 1.80 5.46
C THR A 239 -4.32 0.58 6.08
N GLY A 240 -5.45 0.78 6.76
CA GLY A 240 -6.06 -0.23 7.62
C GLY A 240 -5.19 -0.65 8.80
N GLN A 241 -4.12 0.10 9.10
CA GLN A 241 -3.17 -0.27 10.15
C GLN A 241 -3.72 0.01 11.55
N THR A 242 -3.52 -0.98 12.44
CA THR A 242 -3.55 -0.80 13.88
C THR A 242 -2.12 -0.61 14.40
N PRO A 243 -1.87 0.35 15.31
CA PRO A 243 -0.59 0.47 15.99
C PRO A 243 -0.20 -0.84 16.71
N LEU A 244 1.10 -1.15 16.74
CA LEU A 244 1.57 -2.27 17.55
C LEU A 244 1.34 -1.97 19.04
N LYS A 245 0.80 -2.93 19.78
CA LYS A 245 0.65 -2.82 21.25
C LYS A 245 1.96 -3.10 22.00
N VAL A 246 2.90 -3.75 21.33
CA VAL A 246 4.23 -4.09 21.84
C VAL A 246 5.26 -3.55 20.85
N PRO A 247 6.33 -2.85 21.30
CA PRO A 247 7.38 -2.38 20.41
C PRO A 247 7.97 -3.52 19.57
N PHE A 248 8.27 -3.25 18.30
CA PHE A 248 8.77 -4.27 17.39
C PHE A 248 10.08 -4.89 17.89
N GLU A 249 10.94 -4.10 18.53
CA GLU A 249 12.23 -4.55 19.08
C GLU A 249 12.05 -5.58 20.19
N LYS A 250 10.94 -5.52 20.93
CA LYS A 250 10.61 -6.53 21.93
C LYS A 250 10.11 -7.80 21.24
N LEU A 251 9.20 -7.67 20.28
CA LEU A 251 8.69 -8.81 19.50
C LEU A 251 9.83 -9.55 18.77
N SER A 252 10.77 -8.83 18.16
CA SER A 252 11.89 -9.42 17.42
C SER A 252 12.90 -10.14 18.33
N LYS A 253 12.96 -9.81 19.62
CA LYS A 253 13.76 -10.55 20.60
C LYS A 253 13.08 -11.86 21.00
N GLU A 254 11.76 -11.85 21.13
CA GLU A 254 10.95 -13.02 21.49
C GLU A 254 10.78 -13.99 20.31
N HIS A 255 10.79 -13.46 19.07
CA HIS A 255 10.64 -14.22 17.84
C HIS A 255 11.85 -13.97 16.92
N PRO A 256 12.93 -14.76 17.07
CA PRO A 256 14.04 -14.75 16.12
C PRO A 256 13.51 -15.00 14.70
N ASP A 257 13.99 -14.25 13.71
CA ASP A 257 13.50 -14.23 12.31
C ASP A 257 12.23 -13.41 12.03
N LEU A 258 11.71 -12.63 12.99
CA LEU A 258 10.59 -11.71 12.77
C LEU A 258 10.95 -10.65 11.71
N MET A 259 10.15 -10.59 10.66
CA MET A 259 10.24 -9.59 9.58
C MET A 259 9.19 -8.48 9.75
N ASP A 260 7.96 -8.85 10.11
CA ASP A 260 6.86 -7.90 10.34
C ASP A 260 5.84 -8.42 11.36
N ALA A 261 5.00 -7.54 11.87
CA ALA A 261 3.93 -7.89 12.80
C ALA A 261 2.67 -7.04 12.57
N VAL A 262 1.48 -7.62 12.77
CA VAL A 262 0.20 -6.91 12.67
C VAL A 262 -0.65 -7.25 13.89
N PHE A 263 -1.17 -6.22 14.57
CA PHE A 263 -2.17 -6.39 15.63
C PHE A 263 -3.59 -6.15 15.09
N SER A 264 -4.53 -6.94 15.60
CA SER A 264 -5.96 -6.65 15.51
C SER A 264 -6.35 -5.35 16.22
N PRO A 265 -7.45 -4.69 15.82
CA PRO A 265 -8.02 -3.55 16.53
C PRO A 265 -8.30 -3.86 18.01
N SER A 266 -8.85 -5.04 18.33
CA SER A 266 -9.00 -5.50 19.72
C SER A 266 -7.65 -5.79 20.39
N GLY A 267 -6.62 -6.09 19.60
CA GLY A 267 -5.29 -6.56 19.97
C GLY A 267 -5.25 -7.95 20.56
N ARG A 268 -6.32 -8.74 20.36
CA ARG A 268 -6.38 -10.14 20.76
C ARG A 268 -5.67 -11.04 19.76
N LEU A 269 -5.70 -10.68 18.48
CA LEU A 269 -4.90 -11.32 17.44
C LEU A 269 -3.60 -10.54 17.21
N LEU A 270 -2.50 -11.29 17.13
CA LEU A 270 -1.18 -10.86 16.70
C LEU A 270 -0.71 -11.78 15.57
N VAL A 271 -0.42 -11.20 14.41
CA VAL A 271 0.14 -11.88 13.25
C VAL A 271 1.62 -11.58 13.19
N LEU A 272 2.46 -12.61 13.12
CA LEU A 272 3.90 -12.53 13.01
C LEU A 272 4.32 -13.07 11.66
N LEU A 273 4.96 -12.25 10.83
CA LEU A 273 5.56 -12.67 9.57
C LEU A 273 7.06 -12.88 9.78
N SER A 274 7.54 -14.06 9.42
CA SER A 274 8.96 -14.43 9.42
C SER A 274 9.39 -14.90 8.03
N LYS A 275 10.69 -15.18 7.85
CA LYS A 275 11.22 -15.76 6.60
C LYS A 275 10.54 -17.08 6.20
N LYS A 276 10.03 -17.83 7.17
CA LYS A 276 9.42 -19.17 6.99
C LYS A 276 7.91 -19.12 6.74
N GLY A 277 7.27 -18.00 7.08
CA GLY A 277 5.83 -17.84 6.96
C GLY A 277 5.20 -17.09 8.11
N ILE A 278 3.90 -17.31 8.26
CA ILE A 278 3.02 -16.59 9.18
C ILE A 278 2.71 -17.45 10.41
N GLU A 279 2.81 -16.84 11.57
CA GLU A 279 2.28 -17.36 12.83
C GLU A 279 1.19 -16.40 13.36
N VAL A 280 0.10 -16.96 13.88
CA VAL A 280 -0.98 -16.20 14.50
C VAL A 280 -1.11 -16.59 15.95
N LEU A 281 -1.07 -15.59 16.82
CA LEU A 281 -1.34 -15.71 18.25
C LEU A 281 -2.70 -15.08 18.56
N GLN A 282 -3.54 -15.80 19.30
CA GLN A 282 -4.77 -15.30 19.92
C GLN A 282 -4.59 -15.26 21.44
N ASP A 283 -4.73 -14.07 22.02
CA ASP A 283 -4.55 -13.83 23.46
C ASP A 283 -3.21 -14.42 23.98
N GLY A 284 -2.16 -14.30 23.17
CA GLY A 284 -0.81 -14.80 23.45
C GLY A 284 -0.58 -16.29 23.20
N LYS A 285 -1.59 -17.06 22.76
CA LYS A 285 -1.48 -18.49 22.45
C LYS A 285 -1.50 -18.73 20.94
N LYS A 286 -0.73 -19.70 20.46
CA LYS A 286 -0.72 -20.05 19.04
C LYS A 286 -2.10 -20.53 18.58
N ALA A 287 -2.69 -19.81 17.63
CA ALA A 287 -3.95 -20.12 16.98
C ALA A 287 -3.75 -20.86 15.66
N GLY A 288 -2.66 -20.54 14.93
CA GLY A 288 -2.36 -21.21 13.66
C GLY A 288 -1.03 -20.76 13.05
N SER A 289 -0.63 -21.43 11.98
CA SER A 289 0.52 -21.05 11.17
C SER A 289 0.34 -21.44 9.71
N LEU A 290 0.92 -20.66 8.80
CA LEU A 290 0.91 -20.88 7.37
C LEU A 290 2.34 -20.75 6.82
N GLY A 291 2.84 -21.81 6.18
CA GLY A 291 4.13 -21.77 5.50
C GLY A 291 4.06 -20.90 4.23
N VAL A 292 4.85 -19.84 4.19
CA VAL A 292 4.97 -18.95 3.04
C VAL A 292 6.34 -18.27 3.07
N GLU A 293 7.26 -18.76 2.24
CA GLU A 293 8.64 -18.32 2.29
C GLU A 293 8.87 -17.00 1.56
N GLY A 294 9.67 -16.12 2.15
CA GLY A 294 10.12 -14.87 1.52
C GLY A 294 9.01 -13.86 1.20
N ALA A 295 7.81 -14.01 1.78
CA ALA A 295 6.72 -13.08 1.53
C ALA A 295 6.91 -11.72 2.22
N SER A 296 6.23 -10.71 1.67
CA SER A 296 6.13 -9.35 2.24
C SER A 296 4.66 -8.94 2.35
N ILE A 297 4.30 -8.27 3.44
CA ILE A 297 2.94 -7.72 3.62
C ILE A 297 2.78 -6.50 2.71
N VAL A 298 1.77 -6.52 1.84
CA VAL A 298 1.43 -5.40 0.95
C VAL A 298 0.03 -4.84 1.20
N MET A 299 -0.82 -5.52 1.97
CA MET A 299 -2.16 -5.03 2.31
C MET A 299 -2.59 -5.53 3.68
N THR A 300 -3.16 -4.65 4.50
CA THR A 300 -3.73 -4.98 5.82
C THR A 300 -5.12 -4.36 5.95
N GLN A 301 -6.18 -5.16 5.86
CA GLN A 301 -7.55 -4.65 5.94
C GLN A 301 -8.38 -5.44 6.95
N TRP A 302 -9.05 -4.73 7.87
CA TRP A 302 -9.85 -5.34 8.92
C TRP A 302 -11.34 -5.20 8.61
N ALA A 303 -12.08 -6.30 8.77
CA ALA A 303 -13.52 -6.27 8.93
C ALA A 303 -13.90 -6.64 10.36
N LEU A 304 -14.93 -5.95 10.86
CA LEU A 304 -15.45 -6.08 12.22
C LEU A 304 -16.94 -6.48 12.19
N GLY A 305 -17.36 -7.29 13.14
CA GLY A 305 -18.75 -7.71 13.35
C GLY A 305 -19.34 -8.39 12.12
N LYS A 306 -20.54 -7.97 11.73
CA LYS A 306 -21.26 -8.51 10.56
C LYS A 306 -20.45 -8.40 9.26
N ALA A 307 -19.55 -7.42 9.13
CA ALA A 307 -18.71 -7.29 7.95
C ALA A 307 -17.71 -8.44 7.83
N ALA A 308 -17.18 -8.95 8.95
CA ALA A 308 -16.22 -10.05 8.96
C ALA A 308 -16.84 -11.33 8.37
N SER A 309 -18.04 -11.70 8.84
CA SER A 309 -18.77 -12.86 8.32
C SER A 309 -19.09 -12.75 6.82
N ARG A 310 -19.51 -11.56 6.37
CA ARG A 310 -19.76 -11.30 4.94
C ARG A 310 -18.48 -11.43 4.11
N TRP A 311 -17.39 -10.79 4.54
CA TRP A 311 -16.11 -10.82 3.81
C TRP A 311 -15.53 -12.23 3.67
N ARG A 312 -15.69 -13.10 4.68
CA ARG A 312 -15.26 -14.52 4.58
C ARG A 312 -15.90 -15.23 3.37
N GLN A 313 -17.17 -14.94 3.10
CA GLN A 313 -17.92 -15.54 1.99
C GLN A 313 -17.51 -14.90 0.66
N ASP A 314 -17.56 -13.56 0.58
CA ASP A 314 -17.27 -12.80 -0.64
C ASP A 314 -15.85 -13.10 -1.17
N ILE A 315 -14.84 -13.08 -0.29
CA ILE A 315 -13.44 -13.30 -0.69
C ILE A 315 -13.22 -14.73 -1.20
N THR A 316 -13.84 -15.71 -0.56
CA THR A 316 -13.72 -17.12 -1.00
C THR A 316 -14.33 -17.29 -2.39
N GLN A 317 -15.42 -16.60 -2.71
CA GLN A 317 -16.03 -16.63 -4.04
C GLN A 317 -15.22 -15.86 -5.10
N LEU A 318 -14.64 -14.72 -4.72
CA LEU A 318 -13.80 -13.89 -5.58
C LEU A 318 -12.56 -14.63 -6.08
N LEU A 319 -11.87 -15.34 -5.17
CA LEU A 319 -10.56 -15.94 -5.42
C LEU A 319 -10.63 -17.40 -5.85
N ALA A 320 -11.79 -18.06 -5.76
CA ALA A 320 -12.02 -19.38 -6.33
C ALA A 320 -12.20 -19.37 -7.86
N LYS A 321 -12.37 -18.19 -8.45
CA LYS A 321 -12.48 -17.94 -9.90
C LYS A 321 -11.14 -17.51 -10.48
#